data_AF-A0A0J6VBT6-F1
#
_entry.id   AF-A0A0J6VBT6-F1
#
_cell.length_a   1.000
_cell.length_b   1.000
_cell.length_c   1.000
_cell.angle_alpha   90.00
_cell.angle_beta   90.00
_cell.angle_gamma   90.00
#
_symmetry.space_group_name_H-M   'P 1'
#
loop_
_entity.id
_entity.type
_entity.pdbx_description
1 polymer ?
#
loop_
_entity_poly.entity_id
_entity_poly.type
_entity_poly.pdbx_seq_one_letter_code
_entity_poly.pdbx_strand_id
1 'polypeptide(L)'
;MPAWPPRMVIRRSSGLRTLESALYRAGLGPVAGVDEVGRGACAGPLVVAACVLGPNRMASLAALDDSKKLGEAERERLFPLIKRYAVAYHVVFIDSTEVDRRGVHVANIEGMRRAVAGLPVRPGYVLSDGFRVPGLPASSLPVIGGDAAAACIAAASVLAKVSRDRLMVAMDDEYPGYGFAEHKGYSTRAHSAALATLGPSAQHRYSFINVRRLVLGEPAGQVDNDVRDDFDRMSPLGSVDSEMYDLREGQLSR
;
A
#
# COMPACT_ATOMS: atom_id res chain seq x y z
N MET A 1 -11.68 -37.70 15.32
CA MET A 1 -10.35 -37.09 15.15
C MET A 1 -10.53 -35.61 14.87
N PRO A 2 -9.74 -34.68 15.43
CA PRO A 2 -9.78 -33.29 14.98
C PRO A 2 -9.46 -33.24 13.48
N ALA A 3 -10.20 -32.42 12.73
CA ALA A 3 -10.02 -32.31 11.29
C ALA A 3 -8.58 -31.89 10.97
N TRP A 4 -7.91 -32.68 10.13
CA TRP A 4 -6.56 -32.41 9.64
C TRP A 4 -6.65 -31.68 8.30
N PRO A 5 -5.89 -30.59 8.09
CA PRO A 5 -4.95 -29.97 9.02
C PRO A 5 -5.65 -29.20 10.15
N PRO A 6 -5.06 -29.14 11.36
CA PRO A 6 -5.65 -28.42 12.50
C PRO A 6 -5.87 -26.95 12.14
N ARG A 7 -7.09 -26.44 12.35
CA ARG A 7 -7.40 -25.04 12.12
C ARG A 7 -6.58 -24.16 13.06
N MET A 8 -5.88 -23.17 12.50
CA MET A 8 -5.15 -22.20 13.30
C MET A 8 -6.13 -21.30 14.06
N VAL A 9 -6.05 -21.31 15.38
CA VAL A 9 -6.84 -20.42 16.22
C VAL A 9 -6.20 -19.02 16.23
N ILE A 10 -6.83 -18.09 15.52
CA ILE A 10 -6.52 -16.67 15.63
C ILE A 10 -6.99 -16.21 17.02
N ARG A 11 -6.04 -16.05 17.93
CA ARG A 11 -6.30 -15.39 19.22
C ARG A 11 -6.07 -13.91 18.99
N ARG A 12 -7.05 -13.08 19.35
CA ARG A 12 -6.86 -11.63 19.32
C ARG A 12 -5.65 -11.30 20.19
N SER A 13 -4.59 -10.76 19.59
CA SER A 13 -3.60 -10.03 20.36
C SER A 13 -4.20 -8.67 20.71
N SER A 14 -3.70 -8.00 21.74
CA SER A 14 -3.92 -6.57 21.86
C SER A 14 -3.39 -5.86 20.58
N GLY A 15 -4.00 -4.75 20.16
CA GLY A 15 -3.52 -3.91 19.04
C GLY A 15 -3.42 -4.61 17.66
N LEU A 16 -2.54 -4.09 16.80
CA LEU A 16 -2.44 -4.45 15.37
C LEU A 16 -1.58 -5.68 15.08
N ARG A 17 -1.22 -6.49 16.08
CA ARG A 17 -0.27 -7.61 15.90
C ARG A 17 -0.92 -8.97 15.73
N THR A 18 -2.23 -9.01 15.50
CA THR A 18 -3.00 -10.27 15.54
C THR A 18 -2.57 -11.18 14.38
N LEU A 19 -2.37 -10.63 13.19
CA LEU A 19 -1.97 -11.38 12.01
C LEU A 19 -0.53 -11.86 12.12
N GLU A 20 0.40 -10.97 12.48
CA GLU A 20 1.81 -11.31 12.64
C GLU A 20 1.97 -12.40 13.71
N SER A 21 1.30 -12.25 14.86
CA SER A 21 1.38 -13.25 15.94
C SER A 21 0.81 -14.61 15.54
N ALA A 22 -0.22 -14.65 14.69
CA ALA A 22 -0.73 -15.90 14.14
C ALA A 22 0.30 -16.56 13.21
N LEU A 23 0.88 -15.79 12.29
CA LEU A 23 1.89 -16.26 11.33
C LEU A 23 3.19 -16.71 12.03
N TYR A 24 3.66 -15.99 13.04
CA TYR A 24 4.83 -16.40 13.84
C TYR A 24 4.56 -17.73 14.56
N ARG A 25 3.38 -17.90 15.18
CA ARG A 25 3.00 -19.18 15.83
C ARG A 25 2.85 -20.34 14.85
N ALA A 26 2.61 -20.03 13.58
CA ALA A 26 2.56 -21.00 12.50
C ALA A 26 3.94 -21.39 11.93
N GLY A 27 5.03 -20.77 12.41
CA GLY A 27 6.36 -20.95 11.85
C GLY A 27 6.60 -20.23 10.53
N LEU A 28 5.76 -19.25 10.18
CA LEU A 28 5.84 -18.49 8.91
C LEU A 28 6.56 -17.13 9.07
N GLY A 29 7.14 -16.85 10.24
CA GLY A 29 7.96 -15.66 10.43
C GLY A 29 9.34 -15.78 9.77
N PRO A 30 10.07 -14.67 9.57
CA PRO A 30 9.70 -13.28 9.86
C PRO A 30 8.59 -12.76 8.93
N VAL A 31 7.71 -11.89 9.45
CA VAL A 31 6.58 -11.33 8.68
C VAL A 31 6.91 -9.91 8.23
N ALA A 32 6.86 -9.67 6.92
CA ALA A 32 6.99 -8.34 6.34
C ALA A 32 5.61 -7.72 6.09
N GLY A 33 5.48 -6.41 6.36
CA GLY A 33 4.39 -5.58 5.84
C GLY A 33 4.89 -4.76 4.66
N VAL A 34 4.04 -4.50 3.67
CA VAL A 34 4.35 -3.64 2.51
C VAL A 34 3.19 -2.71 2.21
N ASP A 35 3.50 -1.45 1.94
CA ASP A 35 2.53 -0.39 1.64
C ASP A 35 3.12 0.68 0.69
N GLU A 36 2.26 1.42 -0.01
CA GLU A 36 2.62 2.49 -0.93
C GLU A 36 2.05 3.87 -0.56
N VAL A 37 2.74 4.92 -1.03
CA VAL A 37 2.26 6.30 -0.95
C VAL A 37 2.51 7.02 -2.27
N GLY A 38 1.56 7.87 -2.69
CA GLY A 38 1.70 8.69 -3.88
C GLY A 38 1.11 8.07 -5.15
N ARG A 39 0.32 6.99 -5.02
CA ARG A 39 -0.39 6.37 -6.14
C ARG A 39 -1.31 7.36 -6.87
N GLY A 40 -2.05 8.19 -6.12
CA GLY A 40 -2.97 9.20 -6.68
C GLY A 40 -2.35 10.57 -6.98
N ALA A 41 -1.04 10.77 -6.76
CA ALA A 41 -0.39 12.04 -7.05
C ALA A 41 -0.04 12.15 -8.54
N CYS A 42 -0.29 13.30 -9.16
CA CYS A 42 0.08 13.55 -10.55
C CYS A 42 1.51 14.09 -10.71
N ALA A 43 2.23 14.33 -9.61
CA ALA A 43 3.63 14.71 -9.61
C ALA A 43 4.45 14.00 -8.52
N GLY A 44 5.74 13.88 -8.79
CA GLY A 44 6.73 13.21 -7.94
C GLY A 44 6.62 11.69 -7.96
N PRO A 45 7.47 10.99 -7.19
CA PRO A 45 7.56 9.55 -7.25
C PRO A 45 6.39 8.85 -6.54
N LEU A 46 6.18 7.60 -6.94
CA LEU A 46 5.48 6.60 -6.16
C LEU A 46 6.50 5.98 -5.20
N VAL A 47 6.18 5.97 -3.91
CA VAL A 47 7.10 5.45 -2.88
C VAL A 47 6.48 4.21 -2.24
N VAL A 48 7.24 3.14 -2.17
CA VAL A 48 6.81 1.88 -1.55
C VAL A 48 7.81 1.50 -0.48
N ALA A 49 7.32 1.02 0.66
CA ALA A 49 8.19 0.53 1.72
C ALA A 49 7.78 -0.88 2.15
N ALA A 50 8.78 -1.66 2.56
CA ALA A 50 8.59 -2.92 3.25
C ALA A 50 9.23 -2.84 4.63
N CYS A 51 8.58 -3.43 5.64
CA CYS A 51 9.05 -3.41 7.02
C CYS A 51 8.81 -4.75 7.72
N VAL A 52 9.84 -5.26 8.39
CA VAL A 52 9.79 -6.42 9.26
C VAL A 52 9.97 -5.94 10.69
N LEU A 53 8.92 -6.07 11.50
CA LEU A 53 8.99 -5.82 12.92
C LEU A 53 9.33 -7.11 13.67
N GLY A 54 10.08 -6.98 14.77
CA GLY A 54 10.33 -8.10 15.67
C GLY A 54 9.02 -8.67 16.25
N PRO A 55 9.00 -9.94 16.67
CA PRO A 55 7.79 -10.61 17.18
C PRO A 55 7.29 -10.00 18.49
N ASN A 56 8.19 -9.40 19.28
CA ASN A 56 7.84 -8.79 20.56
C ASN A 56 7.24 -7.39 20.36
N ARG A 57 6.18 -7.10 21.13
CA ARG A 57 5.63 -5.75 21.23
C ARG A 57 6.65 -4.82 21.85
N MET A 58 6.76 -3.61 21.30
CA MET A 58 7.57 -2.55 21.87
C MET A 58 6.67 -1.40 22.30
N ALA A 59 6.77 -0.97 23.56
CA ALA A 59 5.97 0.15 24.08
C ALA A 59 6.20 1.44 23.29
N SER A 60 7.43 1.66 22.81
CA SER A 60 7.80 2.78 21.95
C SER A 60 7.08 2.82 20.60
N LEU A 61 6.48 1.71 20.17
CA LEU A 61 5.70 1.60 18.94
C LEU A 61 4.19 1.46 19.22
N ALA A 62 3.74 1.64 20.47
CA ALA A 62 2.34 1.51 20.83
C ALA A 62 1.43 2.48 20.06
N ALA A 63 1.94 3.65 19.67
CA ALA A 63 1.19 4.61 18.87
C ALA A 63 0.91 4.13 17.43
N LEU A 64 1.62 3.12 16.92
CA LEU A 64 1.22 2.46 15.67
C LEU A 64 -0.15 1.77 15.82
N ASP A 65 -0.52 1.33 17.02
CA ASP A 65 -1.75 0.57 17.25
C ASP A 65 -3.02 1.43 17.24
N ASP A 66 -2.91 2.76 17.40
CA ASP A 66 -4.03 3.71 17.42
C ASP A 66 -4.20 4.39 16.05
N SER A 67 -4.04 3.61 14.98
CA SER A 67 -3.83 4.08 13.60
C SER A 67 -5.03 4.73 12.92
N LYS A 68 -6.06 5.18 13.66
CA LYS A 68 -7.11 6.04 13.11
C LYS A 68 -6.54 7.42 12.81
N LYS A 69 -5.82 7.49 11.67
CA LYS A 69 -5.13 8.63 11.07
C LYS A 69 -4.04 9.22 11.98
N LEU A 70 -2.89 8.55 12.03
CA LEU A 70 -1.66 9.18 12.56
C LEU A 70 -1.47 10.55 11.89
N GLY A 71 -1.23 11.60 12.68
CA GLY A 71 -0.90 12.92 12.17
C GLY A 71 0.51 12.95 11.57
N GLU A 72 0.85 14.03 10.86
CA GLU A 72 2.20 14.24 10.32
C GLU A 72 3.27 14.24 11.43
N ALA A 73 3.04 15.00 12.50
CA ALA A 73 3.96 15.06 13.65
C ALA A 73 4.21 13.69 14.30
N GLU A 74 3.18 12.87 14.40
CA GLU A 74 3.29 11.54 14.99
C GLU A 74 4.03 10.56 14.07
N ARG A 75 3.80 10.65 12.75
CA ARG A 75 4.58 9.90 11.76
C ARG A 75 6.06 10.27 11.80
N GLU A 76 6.37 11.57 11.86
CA GLU A 76 7.74 12.08 11.98
C GLU A 76 8.42 11.58 13.28
N ARG A 77 7.69 11.53 14.39
CA ARG A 77 8.15 10.95 15.66
C ARG A 77 8.40 9.45 15.57
N LEU A 78 7.51 8.71 14.89
CA LEU A 78 7.59 7.25 14.76
C LEU A 78 8.65 6.80 13.75
N PHE A 79 8.90 7.55 12.68
CA PHE A 79 9.85 7.20 11.63
C PHE A 79 11.23 6.76 12.14
N PRO A 80 11.95 7.53 12.99
CA PRO A 80 13.24 7.09 13.52
C PRO A 80 13.13 5.89 14.47
N LEU A 81 12.02 5.77 15.20
CA LEU A 81 11.78 4.62 16.10
C LEU A 81 11.56 3.34 15.31
N ILE A 82 10.78 3.39 14.23
CA ILE A 82 10.57 2.26 13.32
C ILE A 82 11.91 1.83 12.72
N LYS A 83 12.70 2.76 12.18
CA LYS A 83 14.02 2.43 11.62
C LYS A 83 14.96 1.79 12.64
N ARG A 84 14.91 2.25 13.90
CA ARG A 84 15.74 1.72 14.98
C ARG A 84 15.33 0.32 15.42
N TYR A 85 14.03 0.03 15.42
CA TYR A 85 13.48 -1.19 16.03
C TYR A 85 12.99 -2.24 15.03
N ALA A 86 12.86 -1.89 13.76
CA ALA A 86 12.61 -2.85 12.70
C ALA A 86 13.80 -3.81 12.60
N VAL A 87 13.50 -5.09 12.43
CA VAL A 87 14.50 -6.12 12.10
C VAL A 87 15.09 -5.83 10.72
N ALA A 88 14.24 -5.38 9.80
CA ALA A 88 14.61 -4.99 8.46
C ALA A 88 13.58 -4.02 7.90
N TYR A 89 14.01 -3.10 7.06
CA TYR A 89 13.12 -2.30 6.23
C TYR A 89 13.82 -1.95 4.92
N HIS A 90 13.04 -1.61 3.91
CA HIS A 90 13.53 -1.09 2.65
C HIS A 90 12.51 -0.11 2.06
N VAL A 91 12.99 0.98 1.45
CA VAL A 91 12.15 2.01 0.84
C VAL A 91 12.59 2.18 -0.61
N VAL A 92 11.63 2.13 -1.52
CA VAL A 92 11.82 2.23 -2.96
C VAL A 92 11.11 3.46 -3.46
N PHE A 93 11.82 4.29 -4.21
CA PHE A 93 11.27 5.41 -4.94
C PHE A 93 11.16 5.01 -6.42
N ILE A 94 9.99 5.24 -7.01
CA ILE A 94 9.74 5.01 -8.43
C ILE A 94 9.43 6.37 -9.05
N ASP A 95 10.34 6.84 -9.90
CA ASP A 95 10.25 8.16 -10.52
C ASP A 95 9.01 8.32 -11.42
N SER A 96 8.57 9.56 -11.61
CA SER A 96 7.42 9.92 -12.46
C SER A 96 7.53 9.30 -13.86
N THR A 97 8.73 9.31 -14.44
CA THR A 97 9.01 8.75 -15.77
C THR A 97 8.86 7.23 -15.82
N GLU A 98 9.25 6.51 -14.76
CA GLU A 98 9.02 5.06 -14.68
C GLU A 98 7.53 4.76 -14.48
N VAL A 99 6.82 5.57 -13.69
CA VAL A 99 5.36 5.46 -13.52
C VAL A 99 4.65 5.67 -14.86
N ASP A 100 5.01 6.70 -15.63
CA ASP A 100 4.44 6.97 -16.95
C ASP A 100 4.69 5.83 -17.94
N ARG A 101 5.92 5.30 -17.96
CA ARG A 101 6.30 4.22 -18.87
C ARG A 101 5.57 2.91 -18.59
N ARG A 102 5.28 2.61 -17.33
CA ARG A 102 4.68 1.31 -16.91
C ARG A 102 3.17 1.37 -16.69
N GLY A 103 2.64 2.54 -16.36
CA GLY A 103 1.33 2.70 -15.74
C GLY A 103 1.38 2.50 -14.22
N VAL A 104 0.60 3.31 -13.50
CA VAL A 104 0.69 3.42 -12.04
C VAL A 104 0.42 2.12 -11.28
N HIS A 105 -0.51 1.29 -11.75
CA HIS A 105 -0.82 0.02 -11.09
C HIS A 105 0.34 -0.97 -11.23
N VAL A 106 0.91 -1.09 -12.42
CA VAL A 106 2.07 -1.97 -12.69
C VAL A 106 3.31 -1.47 -11.95
N ALA A 107 3.54 -0.16 -11.95
CA ALA A 107 4.61 0.46 -11.16
C ALA A 107 4.44 0.16 -9.66
N ASN A 108 3.22 0.19 -9.13
CA ASN A 108 2.99 -0.12 -7.72
C ASN A 108 3.30 -1.58 -7.36
N ILE A 109 2.79 -2.54 -8.13
CA ILE A 109 3.11 -3.96 -7.94
C ILE A 109 4.62 -4.19 -8.01
N GLU A 110 5.29 -3.58 -8.98
CA GLU A 110 6.74 -3.67 -9.12
C GLU A 110 7.48 -3.02 -7.95
N GLY A 111 7.01 -1.89 -7.44
CA GLY A 111 7.54 -1.23 -6.25
C GLY A 111 7.43 -2.11 -5.01
N MET A 112 6.29 -2.78 -4.82
CA MET A 112 6.10 -3.72 -3.72
C MET A 112 7.04 -4.92 -3.83
N ARG A 113 7.26 -5.45 -5.04
CA ARG A 113 8.25 -6.51 -5.28
C ARG A 113 9.67 -6.04 -4.93
N ARG A 114 10.09 -4.87 -5.41
CA ARG A 114 11.42 -4.31 -5.12
C ARG A 114 11.59 -4.03 -3.63
N ALA A 115 10.56 -3.48 -2.97
CA ALA A 115 10.60 -3.18 -1.55
C ALA A 115 10.82 -4.45 -0.72
N VAL A 116 10.07 -5.52 -1.00
CA VAL A 116 10.22 -6.80 -0.30
C VAL A 116 11.54 -7.49 -0.66
N ALA A 117 11.95 -7.47 -1.94
CA ALA A 117 13.20 -8.09 -2.39
C ALA A 117 14.45 -7.39 -1.84
N GLY A 118 14.37 -6.08 -1.56
CA GLY A 118 15.47 -5.30 -0.99
C GLY A 118 15.60 -5.40 0.54
N LEU A 119 14.74 -6.19 1.21
CA LEU A 119 14.90 -6.45 2.63
C LEU A 119 16.19 -7.27 2.88
N PRO A 120 17.05 -6.88 3.84
CA PRO A 120 18.25 -7.63 4.19
C PRO A 120 17.96 -9.00 4.84
N VAL A 121 16.69 -9.26 5.20
CA VAL A 121 16.22 -10.54 5.70
C VAL A 121 15.12 -11.06 4.78
N ARG A 122 15.17 -12.35 4.46
CA ARG A 122 14.11 -12.98 3.66
C ARG A 122 12.87 -13.20 4.53
N PRO A 123 11.71 -12.60 4.21
CA PRO A 123 10.50 -12.86 4.97
C PRO A 123 9.99 -14.29 4.72
N GLY A 124 9.40 -14.90 5.75
CA GLY A 124 8.65 -16.15 5.62
C GLY A 124 7.22 -15.90 5.11
N TYR A 125 6.68 -14.70 5.36
CA TYR A 125 5.36 -14.29 4.91
C TYR A 125 5.27 -12.77 4.69
N VAL A 126 4.43 -12.34 3.75
CA VAL A 126 4.21 -10.91 3.43
C VAL A 126 2.74 -10.55 3.62
N LEU A 127 2.49 -9.44 4.29
CA LEU A 127 1.18 -8.79 4.37
C LEU A 127 1.23 -7.53 3.51
N SER A 128 0.39 -7.45 2.47
CA SER A 128 0.31 -6.28 1.59
C SER A 128 -0.96 -5.48 1.86
N ASP A 129 -0.89 -4.16 1.83
CA ASP A 129 -2.09 -3.33 1.96
C ASP A 129 -2.97 -3.40 0.69
N GLY A 130 -4.26 -3.58 0.88
CA GLY A 130 -5.30 -3.42 -0.14
C GLY A 130 -5.44 -4.54 -1.15
N PHE A 131 -4.36 -5.00 -1.80
CA PHE A 131 -4.45 -5.89 -2.96
C PHE A 131 -3.30 -6.89 -3.08
N ARG A 132 -3.54 -7.93 -3.90
CA ARG A 132 -2.58 -9.03 -4.13
C ARG A 132 -1.38 -8.53 -4.95
N VAL A 133 -0.19 -8.94 -4.55
CA VAL A 133 1.06 -8.68 -5.27
C VAL A 133 1.62 -10.00 -5.82
N PRO A 134 1.36 -10.35 -7.09
CA PRO A 134 1.93 -11.56 -7.67
C PRO A 134 3.46 -11.49 -7.70
N GLY A 135 4.17 -12.62 -7.61
CA GLY A 135 5.62 -12.67 -7.80
C GLY A 135 6.48 -12.16 -6.64
N LEU A 136 5.92 -12.08 -5.42
CA LEU A 136 6.70 -11.87 -4.21
C LEU A 136 7.58 -13.09 -3.88
N PRO A 137 8.74 -12.89 -3.22
CA PRO A 137 9.69 -13.96 -2.90
C PRO A 137 9.24 -14.89 -1.75
N ALA A 138 8.05 -14.64 -1.21
CA ALA A 138 7.42 -15.36 -0.12
C ALA A 138 5.89 -15.37 -0.31
N SER A 139 5.20 -16.30 0.37
CA SER A 139 3.74 -16.32 0.41
C SER A 139 3.20 -15.02 0.98
N SER A 140 2.05 -14.57 0.45
CA SER A 140 1.50 -13.27 0.78
C SER A 140 0.00 -13.29 0.99
N LEU A 141 -0.49 -12.41 1.86
CA LEU A 141 -1.91 -12.15 2.05
C LEU A 141 -2.18 -10.64 1.88
N PRO A 142 -3.10 -10.24 0.98
CA PRO A 142 -3.60 -8.87 0.96
C PRO A 142 -4.51 -8.62 2.16
N VAL A 143 -4.34 -7.46 2.80
CA VAL A 143 -5.11 -7.03 3.96
C VAL A 143 -5.76 -5.70 3.62
N ILE A 144 -7.09 -5.67 3.55
CA ILE A 144 -7.85 -4.45 3.29
C ILE A 144 -7.75 -3.54 4.52
N GLY A 145 -7.24 -2.31 4.34
CA GLY A 145 -6.96 -1.41 5.46
C GLY A 145 -5.86 -1.97 6.35
N GLY A 146 -4.79 -2.46 5.72
CA GLY A 146 -3.71 -3.20 6.37
C GLY A 146 -2.97 -2.36 7.40
N ASP A 147 -2.84 -1.05 7.19
CA ASP A 147 -2.27 -0.09 8.14
C ASP A 147 -3.06 -0.03 9.48
N ALA A 148 -4.35 -0.36 9.45
CA ALA A 148 -5.23 -0.48 10.60
C ALA A 148 -5.46 -1.91 11.08
N ALA A 149 -4.77 -2.89 10.50
CA ALA A 149 -4.93 -4.30 10.84
C ALA A 149 -3.61 -5.04 11.17
N ALA A 150 -2.47 -4.54 10.69
CA ALA A 150 -1.14 -5.14 10.82
C ALA A 150 -0.10 -4.07 11.16
N ALA A 151 0.60 -4.24 12.28
CA ALA A 151 1.64 -3.31 12.74
C ALA A 151 2.80 -3.21 11.74
N CYS A 152 3.16 -4.29 11.06
CA CYS A 152 4.19 -4.27 10.02
C CYS A 152 3.77 -3.44 8.79
N ILE A 153 2.49 -3.46 8.38
CA ILE A 153 1.96 -2.62 7.30
C ILE A 153 1.91 -1.16 7.77
N ALA A 154 1.42 -0.90 8.99
CA ALA A 154 1.41 0.44 9.57
C ALA A 154 2.83 1.06 9.58
N ALA A 155 3.83 0.29 9.97
CA ALA A 155 5.23 0.72 9.96
C ALA A 155 5.75 1.00 8.54
N ALA A 156 5.42 0.14 7.56
CA ALA A 156 5.74 0.38 6.15
C ALA A 156 5.08 1.67 5.64
N SER A 157 3.81 1.90 5.97
CA SER A 157 3.07 3.12 5.62
C SER A 157 3.76 4.39 6.12
N VAL A 158 4.18 4.40 7.39
CA VAL A 158 4.93 5.53 7.97
C VAL A 158 6.25 5.75 7.24
N LEU A 159 7.00 4.68 6.97
CA LEU A 159 8.27 4.77 6.25
C LEU A 159 8.08 5.35 4.84
N ALA A 160 7.08 4.88 4.08
CA ALA A 160 6.78 5.39 2.75
C ALA A 160 6.31 6.85 2.79
N LYS A 161 5.37 7.17 3.68
CA LYS A 161 4.75 8.51 3.78
C LYS A 161 5.76 9.58 4.14
N VAL A 162 6.53 9.37 5.20
CA VAL A 162 7.53 10.36 5.66
C VAL A 162 8.64 10.51 4.64
N SER A 163 9.12 9.41 4.05
CA SER A 163 10.16 9.48 3.01
C SER A 163 9.69 10.26 1.78
N ARG A 164 8.45 10.01 1.33
CA ARG A 164 7.87 10.74 0.20
C ARG A 164 7.62 12.20 0.53
N ASP A 165 7.03 12.51 1.67
CA ASP A 165 6.66 13.89 2.01
C ASP A 165 7.90 14.78 2.14
N ARG A 166 9.00 14.27 2.71
CA ARG A 166 10.29 14.97 2.77
C ARG A 166 10.86 15.26 1.40
N LEU A 167 10.78 14.30 0.48
CA LEU A 167 11.21 14.50 -0.91
C LEU A 167 10.36 15.55 -1.62
N MET A 168 9.03 15.52 -1.45
CA MET A 168 8.14 16.52 -2.05
C MET A 168 8.35 17.92 -1.48
N VAL A 169 8.77 18.05 -0.22
CA VAL A 169 9.17 19.34 0.37
C VAL A 169 10.45 19.85 -0.28
N ALA A 170 11.49 19.01 -0.38
CA ALA A 170 12.73 19.40 -1.07
C ALA A 170 12.50 19.76 -2.55
N MET A 171 11.59 19.06 -3.21
CA MET A 171 11.23 19.30 -4.61
C MET A 171 10.55 20.66 -4.83
N ASP A 172 9.94 21.25 -3.80
CA ASP A 172 9.32 22.59 -3.90
C ASP A 172 10.38 23.68 -4.11
N ASP A 173 11.58 23.50 -3.53
CA ASP A 173 12.71 24.41 -3.74
C ASP A 173 13.27 24.28 -5.17
N GLU A 174 13.28 23.06 -5.73
CA GLU A 174 13.75 22.78 -7.09
C GLU A 174 12.77 23.26 -8.18
N TYR A 175 11.47 23.20 -7.88
CA TYR A 175 10.39 23.58 -8.78
C TYR A 175 9.48 24.62 -8.11
N PRO A 176 9.95 25.86 -7.94
CA PRO A 176 9.22 26.89 -7.23
C PRO A 176 7.90 27.25 -7.93
N GLY A 177 6.89 27.56 -7.13
CA GLY A 177 5.56 27.99 -7.61
C GLY A 177 4.54 26.86 -7.79
N TYR A 178 4.95 25.59 -7.75
CA TYR A 178 4.00 24.48 -7.83
C TYR A 178 3.29 24.20 -6.50
N GLY A 179 3.92 24.41 -5.34
CA GLY A 179 3.35 24.14 -4.01
C GLY A 179 3.51 22.70 -3.55
N PHE A 180 4.54 21.99 -4.03
CA PHE A 180 4.82 20.59 -3.72
C PHE A 180 5.02 20.34 -2.23
N ALA A 181 5.53 21.31 -1.48
CA ALA A 181 5.69 21.20 -0.03
C ALA A 181 4.35 21.07 0.70
N GLU A 182 3.24 21.58 0.14
CA GLU A 182 1.93 21.54 0.78
C GLU A 182 1.13 20.32 0.33
N HIS A 183 0.81 20.23 -0.96
CA HIS A 183 -0.09 19.21 -1.49
C HIS A 183 0.64 17.95 -1.94
N LYS A 184 1.97 17.88 -1.82
CA LYS A 184 2.79 16.68 -2.10
C LYS A 184 2.52 16.08 -3.49
N GLY A 185 2.24 16.91 -4.49
CA GLY A 185 1.95 16.48 -5.87
C GLY A 185 0.55 15.89 -6.11
N TYR A 186 -0.34 15.87 -5.13
CA TYR A 186 -1.75 15.51 -5.34
C TYR A 186 -2.49 16.60 -6.12
N SER A 187 -3.53 16.22 -6.86
CA SER A 187 -4.31 17.12 -7.74
C SER A 187 -5.28 18.00 -6.95
N THR A 188 -4.75 18.90 -6.13
CA THR A 188 -5.52 19.91 -5.41
C THR A 188 -5.86 21.09 -6.32
N ARG A 189 -6.78 21.96 -5.90
CA ARG A 189 -7.09 23.19 -6.63
C ARG A 189 -5.85 24.08 -6.82
N ALA A 190 -5.02 24.19 -5.79
CA ALA A 190 -3.76 24.95 -5.85
C ALA A 190 -2.81 24.35 -6.89
N HIS A 191 -2.63 23.02 -6.88
CA HIS A 191 -1.75 22.36 -7.85
C HIS A 191 -2.27 22.50 -9.28
N SER A 192 -3.57 22.34 -9.51
CA SER A 192 -4.18 22.52 -10.84
C SER A 192 -4.03 23.95 -11.35
N ALA A 193 -4.13 24.95 -10.48
CA ALA A 193 -3.90 26.35 -10.85
C ALA A 193 -2.43 26.59 -11.24
N ALA A 194 -1.49 26.10 -10.43
CA ALA A 194 -0.06 26.19 -10.75
C ALA A 194 0.27 25.48 -12.08
N LEU A 195 -0.30 24.30 -12.31
CA LEU A 195 -0.10 23.53 -13.53
C LEU A 195 -0.65 24.26 -14.78
N ALA A 196 -1.76 24.98 -14.65
CA ALA A 196 -2.32 25.78 -15.74
C ALA A 196 -1.47 27.03 -16.04
N THR A 197 -0.83 27.62 -15.03
CA THR A 197 0.01 28.82 -15.18
C THR A 197 1.43 28.50 -15.65
N LEU A 198 2.07 27.48 -15.06
CA LEU A 198 3.48 27.14 -15.26
C LEU A 198 3.69 26.07 -16.34
N GLY A 199 2.63 25.35 -16.73
CA GLY A 199 2.73 24.11 -17.49
C GLY A 199 3.22 22.94 -16.62
N PRO A 200 3.33 21.72 -17.17
CA PRO A 200 3.91 20.58 -16.45
C PRO A 200 5.45 20.64 -16.41
N SER A 201 6.00 20.23 -15.28
CA SER A 201 7.44 20.03 -15.05
C SER A 201 7.88 18.61 -15.37
N ALA A 202 9.20 18.34 -15.29
CA ALA A 202 9.76 16.99 -15.39
C ALA A 202 9.27 16.01 -14.30
N GLN A 203 8.76 16.53 -13.17
CA GLN A 203 8.26 15.71 -12.08
C GLN A 203 6.78 15.32 -12.25
N HIS A 204 6.07 15.92 -13.21
CA HIS A 204 4.69 15.54 -13.52
C HIS A 204 4.63 14.21 -14.27
N ARG A 205 3.58 13.45 -13.98
CA ARG A 205 3.26 12.19 -14.64
C ARG A 205 2.36 12.48 -15.84
N TYR A 206 2.93 12.49 -17.03
CA TYR A 206 2.24 12.84 -18.27
C TYR A 206 1.16 11.83 -18.65
N SER A 207 1.20 10.62 -18.09
CA SER A 207 0.13 9.62 -18.23
C SER A 207 -1.14 9.95 -17.44
N PHE A 208 -1.07 10.85 -16.45
CA PHE A 208 -2.23 11.22 -15.63
C PHE A 208 -3.15 12.17 -16.40
N ILE A 209 -4.46 11.90 -16.34
CA ILE A 209 -5.45 12.58 -17.18
C ILE A 209 -5.42 14.11 -17.05
N ASN A 210 -5.23 14.64 -15.83
CA ASN A 210 -5.18 16.08 -15.58
C ASN A 210 -3.93 16.74 -16.19
N VAL A 211 -2.82 16.03 -16.27
CA VAL A 211 -1.58 16.50 -16.91
C VAL A 211 -1.69 16.35 -18.43
N ARG A 212 -2.11 15.17 -18.90
CA ARG A 212 -2.29 14.87 -20.33
C ARG A 212 -3.21 15.87 -21.03
N ARG A 213 -4.34 16.23 -20.42
CA ARG A 213 -5.29 17.20 -20.98
C ARG A 213 -4.66 18.56 -21.23
N LEU A 214 -3.84 19.05 -20.29
CA LEU A 214 -3.15 20.33 -20.44
C LEU A 214 -2.10 20.29 -21.55
N VAL A 215 -1.37 19.19 -21.68
CA VAL A 215 -0.36 19.01 -22.74
C VAL A 215 -0.99 18.93 -24.13
N LEU A 216 -2.15 18.28 -24.24
CA LEU A 216 -2.86 18.10 -25.51
C LEU A 216 -3.81 19.28 -25.86
N GLY A 217 -3.97 20.26 -24.96
CA GLY A 217 -4.94 21.35 -25.14
C GLY A 217 -6.41 20.88 -25.10
N GLU A 218 -6.69 19.74 -24.47
CA GLU A 218 -8.05 19.25 -24.29
C GLU A 218 -8.77 20.12 -23.23
N PRO A 219 -10.04 20.51 -23.44
CA PRO A 219 -10.78 21.30 -22.47
C PRO A 219 -10.87 20.56 -21.12
N ALA A 220 -10.83 21.32 -20.02
CA ALA A 220 -10.95 20.79 -18.67
C ALA A 220 -12.34 20.17 -18.46
N GLY A 221 -12.50 18.88 -18.81
CA GLY A 221 -13.70 18.12 -18.48
C GLY A 221 -13.84 18.00 -16.96
N GLN A 222 -15.05 18.30 -16.47
CA GLN A 222 -15.49 18.16 -15.08
C GLN A 222 -14.90 16.88 -14.47
N VAL A 223 -14.13 17.02 -13.39
CA VAL A 223 -13.48 15.89 -12.73
C VAL A 223 -14.55 15.24 -11.84
N ASP A 224 -15.27 14.25 -12.35
CA ASP A 224 -16.07 13.38 -11.49
C ASP A 224 -15.09 12.56 -10.64
N ASN A 225 -15.10 12.83 -9.34
CA ASN A 225 -14.33 12.13 -8.33
C ASN A 225 -14.89 10.73 -8.01
N ASP A 226 -15.42 10.02 -9.01
CA ASP A 226 -15.97 8.68 -8.81
C ASP A 226 -14.96 7.61 -9.24
N VAL A 227 -13.96 7.40 -8.38
CA VAL A 227 -13.02 6.26 -8.46
C VAL A 227 -13.66 4.99 -7.89
N ARG A 228 -14.98 4.83 -8.01
CA ARG A 228 -15.73 3.69 -7.45
C ARG A 228 -16.25 2.69 -8.48
N ASP A 229 -16.36 3.04 -9.76
CA ASP A 229 -17.15 2.22 -10.69
C ASP A 229 -16.38 1.36 -11.70
N ASP A 230 -15.04 1.38 -11.72
CA ASP A 230 -14.26 0.52 -12.63
C ASP A 230 -14.00 -0.89 -12.08
N PHE A 231 -14.42 -1.18 -10.84
CA PHE A 231 -14.30 -2.52 -10.24
C PHE A 231 -15.46 -3.46 -10.64
N ASP A 232 -16.61 -2.91 -11.05
CA ASP A 232 -17.83 -3.67 -11.37
C ASP A 232 -17.97 -4.04 -12.85
N ARG A 233 -17.06 -3.59 -13.72
CA ARG A 233 -17.09 -3.90 -15.17
C ARG A 233 -16.28 -5.11 -15.61
N MET A 234 -15.69 -5.85 -14.68
CA MET A 234 -15.05 -7.14 -14.96
C MET A 234 -16.04 -8.26 -14.64
N SER A 235 -16.99 -8.49 -15.56
CA SER A 235 -17.94 -9.60 -15.49
C SER A 235 -17.21 -10.94 -15.28
N PRO A 236 -17.67 -11.82 -14.36
CA PRO A 236 -17.10 -13.14 -14.22
C PRO A 236 -17.50 -14.01 -15.42
N LEU A 237 -16.50 -14.71 -15.94
CA LEU A 237 -16.63 -15.83 -16.84
C LEU A 237 -17.74 -16.79 -16.38
N GLY A 238 -18.66 -17.06 -17.31
CA GLY A 238 -19.23 -18.38 -17.57
C GLY A 238 -20.01 -19.04 -16.43
N SER A 239 -21.33 -19.02 -16.57
CA SER A 239 -22.23 -20.05 -16.05
C SER A 239 -21.65 -21.44 -16.25
N VAL A 240 -21.45 -22.18 -15.15
CA VAL A 240 -21.28 -23.64 -15.19
C VAL A 240 -22.46 -24.24 -14.45
N ASP A 241 -23.13 -25.12 -15.17
CA ASP A 241 -24.42 -25.72 -14.87
C ASP A 241 -24.44 -26.46 -13.52
N SER A 242 -25.56 -26.25 -12.83
CA SER A 242 -25.98 -27.00 -11.66
C SER A 242 -26.56 -28.35 -12.11
N GLU A 243 -25.76 -29.40 -12.13
CA GLU A 243 -26.27 -30.79 -12.10
C GLU A 243 -25.17 -31.77 -11.67
N MET A 244 -25.59 -32.80 -10.93
CA MET A 244 -24.82 -33.99 -10.52
C MET A 244 -23.87 -33.86 -9.30
N TYR A 245 -24.35 -34.24 -8.12
CA TYR A 245 -23.96 -35.52 -7.48
C TYR A 245 -24.91 -35.86 -6.32
N ASP A 246 -25.73 -36.89 -6.57
CA ASP A 246 -26.56 -37.62 -5.62
C ASP A 246 -25.70 -38.60 -4.81
N LEU A 247 -25.76 -38.54 -3.47
CA LEU A 247 -25.41 -39.65 -2.58
C LEU A 247 -26.34 -39.66 -1.36
N ARG A 248 -27.46 -40.35 -1.56
CA ARG A 248 -28.29 -41.16 -0.65
C ARG A 248 -27.87 -41.36 0.82
N GLU A 249 -28.96 -41.40 1.61
CA GLU A 249 -29.27 -42.24 2.79
C GLU A 249 -28.89 -41.79 4.20
N GLY A 250 -29.91 -41.82 5.10
CA GLY A 250 -29.68 -41.89 6.55
C GLY A 250 -30.70 -41.27 7.51
N GLN A 251 -32.00 -41.50 7.32
CA GLN A 251 -33.03 -41.84 8.34
C GLN A 251 -33.06 -41.25 9.79
N LEU A 252 -34.32 -41.04 10.25
CA LEU A 252 -34.88 -40.97 11.63
C LEU A 252 -34.85 -39.56 12.29
N SER A 253 -35.91 -39.02 12.92
CA SER A 253 -37.23 -39.53 13.30
C SER A 253 -38.08 -38.36 13.84
N ARG A 254 -39.39 -38.37 13.52
CA ARG A 254 -40.55 -37.73 14.18
C ARG A 254 -40.69 -36.21 14.17
#